data_AF-A0A259JXJ7-F1
#
_entry.id   AF-A0A259JXJ7-F1
#
_cell.length_a   1.000
_cell.length_b   1.000
_cell.length_c   1.000
_cell.angle_alpha   90.00
_cell.angle_beta   90.00
_cell.angle_gamma   90.00
#
_symmetry.space_group_name_H-M   'P 1'
#
loop_
_entity.id
_entity.type
_entity.pdbx_description
1 polymer ?
#
loop_
_entity_poly.entity_id
_entity_poly.type
_entity_poly.pdbx_seq_one_letter_code
_entity_poly.pdbx_strand_id
1 'polypeptide(L)'
;DKDLVIAWMRQDWANAYPGPAQAPLRAALVTQLTNLLQAGFPKLDLNNNLVARARVVLNQYPAAERGLAILEDQPEVKDLTPWTLAEAAGPLAPYALVRRTGKSLSDGIAGMYTAANFFTVVLPGISKVAEALVREDWVRTPANSNTPALVRTDQLKKDMLALYTSDYAAQWEDLLSDVTIAPFSTLQQEMAVLQALIGPPSPLKMYLSAVAQQTTLAPPAKPTTVQNASAAKAELESLLGGGPSPGQPVTDRFAGLHKFVSGTPSPVDDVIKALTQLRMAIGPAASAGDASPSQVTELTSGPAFAQILGQLRMSTLTAPPALAESIMALVRQTSTITNAGVREDMNAAWKAQVLPFCQVAINGRYPFENSQ
;
A
#
# COMPACT_ATOMS: atom_id res chain seq x y z
N ASP A 1 -49.54 -17.15 -12.24
CA ASP A 1 -50.85 -17.43 -11.62
C ASP A 1 -51.91 -16.65 -12.37
N LYS A 2 -52.93 -17.32 -12.95
CA LYS A 2 -53.93 -16.68 -13.83
C LYS A 2 -54.91 -15.83 -13.01
N ASP A 3 -55.28 -16.29 -11.83
CA ASP A 3 -56.26 -15.61 -10.98
C ASP A 3 -55.67 -14.32 -10.40
N LEU A 4 -54.38 -14.33 -10.08
CA LEU A 4 -53.65 -13.13 -9.66
C LEU A 4 -53.66 -12.03 -10.74
N VAL A 5 -53.42 -12.40 -12.01
CA VAL A 5 -53.42 -11.44 -13.12
C VAL A 5 -54.82 -10.86 -13.35
N ILE A 6 -55.87 -11.69 -13.28
CA ILE A 6 -57.26 -11.23 -13.42
C ILE A 6 -57.63 -10.28 -12.28
N ALA A 7 -57.24 -10.61 -11.04
CA ALA A 7 -57.50 -9.76 -9.88
C ALA A 7 -56.80 -8.40 -10.01
N TRP A 8 -55.54 -8.39 -10.43
CA TRP A 8 -54.78 -7.15 -10.63
C TRP A 8 -55.40 -6.27 -11.73
N MET A 9 -55.71 -6.85 -12.89
CA MET A 9 -56.32 -6.11 -14.01
C MET A 9 -57.72 -5.60 -13.67
N ARG A 10 -58.51 -6.35 -12.87
CA ARG A 10 -59.81 -5.87 -12.37
C ARG A 10 -59.66 -4.59 -11.56
N GLN A 11 -58.65 -4.53 -10.69
CA GLN A 11 -58.38 -3.36 -9.87
C GLN A 11 -57.91 -2.17 -10.73
N ASP A 12 -56.99 -2.43 -11.66
CA ASP A 12 -56.48 -1.40 -12.57
C ASP A 12 -57.60 -0.79 -13.44
N TRP A 13 -58.47 -1.62 -14.02
CA TRP A 13 -59.60 -1.15 -14.82
C TRP A 13 -60.71 -0.51 -14.00
N ALA A 14 -60.88 -0.87 -12.72
CA ALA A 14 -61.78 -0.16 -11.82
C ALA A 14 -61.31 1.29 -11.60
N ASN A 15 -60.00 1.50 -11.54
CA ASN A 15 -59.40 2.84 -11.43
C ASN A 15 -59.43 3.61 -12.76
N ALA A 16 -59.09 2.95 -13.88
CA ALA A 16 -59.02 3.58 -15.20
C ALA A 16 -60.40 3.92 -15.78
N TYR A 17 -61.43 3.11 -15.48
CA TYR A 17 -62.80 3.30 -15.96
C TYR A 17 -63.80 3.34 -14.80
N PRO A 18 -63.85 4.43 -14.01
CA PRO A 18 -64.68 4.50 -12.82
C PRO A 18 -66.18 4.66 -13.14
N GLY A 19 -67.02 4.34 -12.16
CA GLY A 19 -68.46 4.60 -12.22
C GLY A 19 -69.32 3.46 -12.80
N PRO A 20 -70.66 3.51 -12.60
CA PRO A 20 -71.59 2.45 -12.97
C PRO A 20 -71.83 2.34 -14.49
N ALA A 21 -71.76 3.46 -15.22
CA ALA A 21 -71.92 3.46 -16.68
C ALA A 21 -70.86 2.63 -17.42
N GLN A 22 -69.67 2.50 -16.83
CA GLN A 22 -68.54 1.73 -17.38
C GLN A 22 -68.50 0.27 -16.88
N ALA A 23 -69.45 -0.16 -16.04
CA ALA A 23 -69.50 -1.53 -15.55
C ALA A 23 -69.59 -2.59 -16.67
N PRO A 24 -70.38 -2.40 -17.75
CA PRO A 24 -70.41 -3.34 -18.87
C PRO A 24 -69.06 -3.46 -19.59
N LEU A 25 -68.34 -2.33 -19.75
CA LEU A 25 -67.02 -2.31 -20.37
C LEU A 25 -65.99 -3.08 -19.53
N ARG A 26 -65.93 -2.85 -18.21
CA ARG A 26 -65.04 -3.58 -17.31
C ARG A 26 -65.33 -5.08 -17.32
N ALA A 27 -66.62 -5.47 -17.33
CA ALA A 27 -67.01 -6.87 -17.44
C ALA A 27 -66.53 -7.50 -18.76
N ALA A 28 -66.71 -6.81 -19.88
CA ALA A 28 -66.25 -7.26 -21.19
C ALA A 28 -64.71 -7.42 -21.25
N LEU A 29 -63.96 -6.47 -20.67
CA LEU A 29 -62.49 -6.54 -20.60
C LEU A 29 -62.01 -7.74 -19.77
N VAL A 30 -62.66 -8.01 -18.62
CA VAL A 30 -62.37 -9.19 -17.79
C VAL A 30 -62.67 -10.48 -18.54
N THR A 31 -63.79 -10.55 -19.28
CA THR A 31 -64.11 -11.72 -20.11
C THR A 31 -63.07 -11.93 -21.21
N GLN A 32 -62.66 -10.86 -21.91
CA GLN A 32 -61.64 -10.93 -22.95
C GLN A 32 -60.28 -11.38 -22.40
N LEU A 33 -59.85 -10.85 -21.25
CA LEU A 33 -58.62 -11.28 -20.58
C LEU A 33 -58.70 -12.73 -20.11
N THR A 34 -59.85 -13.16 -19.58
CA THR A 34 -60.05 -14.55 -19.16
C THR A 34 -59.93 -15.49 -20.36
N ASN A 35 -60.55 -15.14 -21.50
CA ASN A 35 -60.45 -15.90 -22.74
C ASN A 35 -59.01 -15.92 -23.27
N LEU A 36 -58.29 -14.80 -23.23
CA LEU A 36 -56.88 -14.70 -23.64
C LEU A 36 -55.97 -15.57 -22.76
N LEU A 37 -56.17 -15.55 -21.44
CA LEU A 37 -55.42 -16.38 -20.50
C LEU A 37 -55.76 -17.87 -20.62
N GLN A 38 -56.96 -18.22 -21.07
CA GLN A 38 -57.37 -19.59 -21.38
C GLN A 38 -56.79 -20.09 -22.71
N ALA A 39 -56.78 -19.25 -23.75
CA ALA A 39 -56.11 -19.54 -25.02
C ALA A 39 -54.60 -19.79 -24.83
N GLY A 40 -54.03 -19.22 -23.77
CA GLY A 40 -52.62 -19.35 -23.43
C GLY A 40 -51.78 -18.40 -24.26
N PHE A 41 -50.66 -17.97 -23.70
CA PHE A 41 -49.66 -17.23 -24.46
C PHE A 41 -48.69 -18.21 -25.10
N PRO A 42 -48.22 -17.97 -26.34
CA PRO A 42 -47.02 -18.64 -26.81
C PRO A 42 -45.93 -18.42 -25.76
N LYS A 43 -45.18 -19.48 -25.42
CA LYS A 43 -44.04 -19.33 -24.52
C LYS A 43 -43.13 -18.28 -25.14
N LEU A 44 -42.91 -17.18 -24.43
CA LEU A 44 -41.88 -16.22 -24.79
C LEU A 44 -40.55 -16.95 -24.58
N ASP A 45 -39.98 -17.43 -25.67
CA ASP A 45 -38.64 -17.99 -25.64
C ASP A 45 -37.68 -16.88 -25.23
N LEU A 46 -36.78 -17.20 -24.31
CA LEU A 46 -35.71 -16.30 -23.92
C LEU A 46 -34.96 -15.88 -25.19
N ASN A 47 -34.73 -14.57 -25.34
CA ASN A 47 -33.88 -14.08 -26.40
C ASN A 47 -32.43 -14.49 -26.09
N ASN A 48 -32.04 -15.67 -26.58
CA ASN A 48 -30.77 -16.29 -26.29
C ASN A 48 -29.57 -15.41 -26.70
N ASN A 49 -29.74 -14.55 -27.70
CA ASN A 49 -28.72 -13.58 -28.11
C ASN A 49 -28.57 -12.44 -27.10
N LEU A 50 -29.68 -11.89 -26.59
CA LEU A 50 -29.66 -10.87 -25.54
C LEU A 50 -29.07 -11.43 -24.24
N VAL A 51 -29.49 -12.65 -23.86
CA VAL A 51 -28.94 -13.37 -22.71
C VAL A 51 -27.45 -13.63 -22.88
N ALA A 52 -26.99 -14.08 -24.06
CA ALA A 52 -25.58 -14.30 -24.34
C ALA A 52 -24.76 -12.99 -24.27
N ARG A 53 -25.27 -11.89 -24.84
CA ARG A 53 -24.61 -10.57 -24.77
C ARG A 53 -24.54 -10.04 -23.35
N ALA A 54 -25.64 -10.11 -22.60
CA ALA A 54 -25.67 -9.73 -21.19
C ALA A 54 -24.66 -10.57 -20.38
N ARG A 55 -24.55 -11.87 -20.65
CA ARG A 55 -23.55 -12.75 -20.04
C ARG A 55 -22.12 -12.39 -20.42
N VAL A 56 -21.85 -12.03 -21.67
CA VAL A 56 -20.52 -11.56 -22.09
C VAL A 56 -20.12 -10.32 -21.31
N VAL A 57 -21.00 -9.34 -21.20
CA VAL A 57 -20.77 -8.13 -20.40
C VAL A 57 -20.57 -8.47 -18.92
N LEU A 58 -21.44 -9.32 -18.36
CA LEU A 58 -21.34 -9.77 -16.97
C LEU A 58 -20.07 -10.61 -16.70
N ASN A 59 -19.52 -11.27 -17.72
CA ASN A 59 -18.28 -12.07 -17.68
C ASN A 59 -17.00 -11.26 -17.90
N GLN A 60 -17.09 -9.97 -18.25
CA GLN A 60 -15.92 -9.11 -18.40
C GLN A 60 -15.22 -8.81 -17.07
N TYR A 61 -15.95 -8.88 -15.95
CA TYR A 61 -15.38 -8.73 -14.62
C TYR A 61 -15.16 -10.13 -13.99
N PRO A 62 -13.90 -10.54 -13.74
CA PRO A 62 -13.57 -11.83 -13.15
C PRO A 62 -14.36 -12.08 -11.85
N ALA A 63 -14.79 -13.31 -11.62
CA ALA A 63 -15.56 -13.66 -10.43
C ALA A 63 -14.81 -13.37 -9.13
N ALA A 64 -13.48 -13.53 -9.14
CA ALA A 64 -12.61 -13.23 -8.00
C ALA A 64 -12.59 -11.75 -7.64
N GLU A 65 -12.43 -10.85 -8.62
CA GLU A 65 -12.48 -9.40 -8.40
C GLU A 65 -13.83 -8.97 -7.82
N ARG A 66 -14.96 -9.52 -8.32
CA ARG A 66 -16.29 -9.22 -7.74
C ARG A 66 -16.39 -9.69 -6.30
N GLY A 67 -15.87 -10.88 -6.03
CA GLY A 67 -15.85 -11.43 -4.68
C GLY A 67 -15.07 -10.53 -3.72
N LEU A 68 -13.92 -9.99 -4.13
CA LEU A 68 -13.18 -9.06 -3.30
C LEU A 68 -13.90 -7.73 -3.12
N ALA A 69 -14.48 -7.15 -4.18
CA ALA A 69 -15.26 -5.92 -4.07
C ALA A 69 -16.47 -6.09 -3.11
N ILE A 70 -17.15 -7.24 -3.16
CA ILE A 70 -18.24 -7.57 -2.21
C ILE A 70 -17.69 -7.71 -0.80
N LEU A 71 -16.54 -8.34 -0.62
CA LEU A 71 -15.89 -8.51 0.68
C LEU A 71 -15.47 -7.16 1.29
N GLU A 72 -14.85 -6.29 0.50
CA GLU A 72 -14.46 -4.93 0.88
C GLU A 72 -15.68 -4.06 1.24
N ASP A 73 -16.84 -4.33 0.65
CA ASP A 73 -18.05 -3.58 0.94
C ASP A 73 -18.68 -3.95 2.30
N GLN A 74 -18.31 -5.10 2.88
CA GLN A 74 -18.88 -5.59 4.14
C GLN A 74 -18.55 -4.67 5.32
N PRO A 75 -19.51 -4.39 6.22
CA PRO A 75 -19.26 -3.59 7.42
C PRO A 75 -18.12 -4.12 8.28
N GLU A 76 -18.05 -5.45 8.45
CA GLU A 76 -16.99 -6.13 9.22
C GLU A 76 -15.57 -5.87 8.67
N VAL A 77 -15.45 -5.52 7.38
CA VAL A 77 -14.17 -5.22 6.72
C VAL A 77 -13.91 -3.71 6.69
N LYS A 78 -14.93 -2.89 6.45
CA LYS A 78 -14.82 -1.42 6.43
C LYS A 78 -14.49 -0.82 7.79
N ASP A 79 -15.03 -1.40 8.86
CA ASP A 79 -14.87 -0.90 10.22
C ASP A 79 -13.52 -1.33 10.84
N LEU A 80 -12.69 -2.09 10.11
CA LEU A 80 -11.36 -2.50 10.57
C LEU A 80 -10.45 -1.29 10.72
N THR A 81 -9.86 -1.15 11.90
CA THR A 81 -8.90 -0.09 12.19
C THR A 81 -7.73 -0.11 11.19
N PRO A 82 -7.46 1.01 10.51
CA PRO A 82 -6.32 1.09 9.59
C PRO A 82 -5.00 1.06 10.36
N TRP A 83 -3.97 0.50 9.75
CA TRP A 83 -2.61 0.57 10.26
C TRP A 83 -1.97 1.88 9.82
N THR A 84 -1.35 2.64 10.74
CA THR A 84 -0.72 3.92 10.39
C THR A 84 0.78 3.93 10.68
N LEU A 85 1.53 4.63 9.83
CA LEU A 85 2.97 4.77 9.99
C LEU A 85 3.31 5.65 11.20
N ALA A 86 2.52 6.69 11.46
CA ALA A 86 2.70 7.58 12.61
C ALA A 86 2.70 6.83 13.95
N GLU A 87 1.80 5.86 14.12
CA GLU A 87 1.74 5.03 15.33
C GLU A 87 2.87 4.00 15.36
N ALA A 88 3.17 3.38 14.22
CA ALA A 88 4.13 2.29 14.13
C ALA A 88 5.60 2.73 14.25
N ALA A 89 5.95 3.93 13.75
CA ALA A 89 7.31 4.44 13.74
C ALA A 89 7.64 5.31 14.98
N GLY A 90 6.67 5.54 15.86
CA GLY A 90 6.86 6.27 17.11
C GLY A 90 6.91 7.80 16.96
N PRO A 91 7.02 8.52 18.08
CA PRO A 91 6.80 9.98 18.13
C PRO A 91 7.86 10.82 17.41
N LEU A 92 9.04 10.24 17.14
CA LEU A 92 10.11 10.93 16.41
C LEU A 92 9.98 10.81 14.88
N ALA A 93 9.09 9.94 14.39
CA ALA A 93 8.93 9.70 12.95
C ALA A 93 8.66 10.98 12.12
N PRO A 94 7.81 11.93 12.55
CA PRO A 94 7.54 13.15 11.78
C PRO A 94 8.76 14.06 11.55
N TYR A 95 9.82 13.92 12.36
CA TYR A 95 11.04 14.72 12.25
C TYR A 95 12.14 14.05 11.41
N ALA A 96 11.95 12.77 11.05
CA ALA A 96 12.97 11.96 10.41
C ALA A 96 12.50 11.27 9.12
N LEU A 97 11.20 11.02 8.98
CA LEU A 97 10.60 10.26 7.90
C LEU A 97 9.52 11.09 7.20
N VAL A 98 9.47 10.97 5.88
CA VAL A 98 8.45 11.61 5.04
C VAL A 98 8.00 10.63 3.97
N ARG A 99 6.84 10.89 3.35
CA ARG A 99 6.38 10.17 2.16
C ARG A 99 6.76 10.96 0.91
N ARG A 100 7.39 10.31 -0.07
CA ARG A 100 7.73 10.89 -1.38
C ARG A 100 6.50 11.46 -2.09
N THR A 101 5.34 10.82 -1.90
CA THR A 101 4.05 11.27 -2.43
C THR A 101 3.48 12.52 -1.75
N GLY A 102 4.04 12.94 -0.62
CA GLY A 102 3.51 14.04 0.20
C GLY A 102 2.30 13.67 1.07
N LYS A 103 1.86 12.41 1.06
CA LYS A 103 0.80 11.91 1.96
C LYS A 103 1.21 12.01 3.43
N SER A 104 0.22 12.08 4.31
CA SER A 104 0.47 12.11 5.76
C SER A 104 1.06 10.79 6.25
N LEU A 105 1.87 10.82 7.31
CA LEU A 105 2.29 9.60 8.03
C LEU A 105 1.10 8.91 8.72
N SER A 106 -0.01 9.64 8.92
CA SER A 106 -1.27 9.09 9.42
C SER A 106 -2.13 8.44 8.32
N ASP A 107 -1.82 8.67 7.04
CA ASP A 107 -2.51 8.02 5.92
C ASP A 107 -2.03 6.56 5.82
N GLY A 108 -2.79 5.70 6.47
CA GLY A 108 -2.46 4.30 6.71
C GLY A 108 -2.80 3.32 5.59
N ILE A 109 -2.55 2.06 5.88
CA ILE A 109 -3.00 0.90 5.12
C ILE A 109 -4.33 0.44 5.71
N ALA A 110 -5.32 0.15 4.86
CA ALA A 110 -6.64 -0.30 5.29
C ALA A 110 -6.53 -1.55 6.18
N GLY A 111 -7.37 -1.63 7.22
CA GLY A 111 -7.28 -2.69 8.23
C GLY A 111 -7.38 -4.10 7.67
N MET A 112 -8.07 -4.27 6.53
CA MET A 112 -8.13 -5.53 5.78
C MET A 112 -6.73 -6.08 5.47
N TYR A 113 -5.78 -5.23 5.06
CA TYR A 113 -4.42 -5.61 4.68
C TYR A 113 -3.44 -5.66 5.87
N THR A 114 -3.92 -6.02 7.07
CA THR A 114 -3.07 -6.21 8.26
C THR A 114 -2.99 -7.70 8.63
N ALA A 115 -1.86 -8.13 9.20
CA ALA A 115 -1.64 -9.52 9.58
C ALA A 115 -2.69 -10.04 10.57
N ALA A 116 -3.15 -9.17 11.48
CA ALA A 116 -4.15 -9.51 12.49
C ALA A 116 -5.50 -9.89 11.87
N ASN A 117 -5.90 -9.18 10.81
CA ASN A 117 -7.20 -9.34 10.17
C ASN A 117 -7.20 -10.36 9.03
N PHE A 118 -6.02 -10.68 8.48
CA PHE A 118 -5.85 -11.69 7.43
C PHE A 118 -6.51 -13.02 7.78
N PHE A 119 -6.12 -13.63 8.91
CA PHE A 119 -6.63 -14.94 9.31
C PHE A 119 -8.01 -14.89 9.96
N THR A 120 -8.36 -13.78 10.61
CA THR A 120 -9.53 -13.70 11.49
C THR A 120 -10.77 -13.16 10.79
N VAL A 121 -10.61 -12.28 9.80
CA VAL A 121 -11.72 -11.60 9.11
C VAL A 121 -11.70 -11.92 7.63
N VAL A 122 -10.56 -11.73 6.96
CA VAL A 122 -10.47 -11.81 5.50
C VAL A 122 -10.61 -13.24 4.99
N LEU A 123 -9.85 -14.21 5.53
CA LEU A 123 -9.94 -15.60 5.08
C LEU A 123 -11.35 -16.19 5.23
N PRO A 124 -12.03 -16.10 6.39
CA PRO A 124 -13.42 -16.54 6.51
C PRO A 124 -14.37 -15.76 5.59
N GLY A 125 -14.12 -14.45 5.40
CA GLY A 125 -14.89 -13.60 4.50
C GLY A 125 -14.81 -14.03 3.04
N ILE A 126 -13.61 -14.33 2.53
CA ILE A 126 -13.39 -14.88 1.19
C ILE A 126 -14.22 -16.15 1.01
N SER A 127 -14.20 -17.04 1.99
CA SER A 127 -14.94 -18.30 1.90
C SER A 127 -16.45 -18.12 1.87
N LYS A 128 -17.01 -17.28 2.76
CA LYS A 128 -18.44 -16.96 2.77
C LYS A 128 -18.89 -16.32 1.45
N VAL A 129 -18.11 -15.37 0.92
CA VAL A 129 -18.44 -14.67 -0.33
C VAL A 129 -18.34 -15.60 -1.52
N ALA A 130 -17.30 -16.43 -1.61
CA ALA A 130 -17.15 -17.41 -2.68
C ALA A 130 -18.34 -18.39 -2.71
N GLU A 131 -18.77 -18.89 -1.55
CA GLU A 131 -19.93 -19.77 -1.45
C GLU A 131 -21.24 -19.08 -1.85
N ALA A 132 -21.43 -17.82 -1.45
CA ALA A 132 -22.60 -17.03 -1.86
C ALA A 132 -22.61 -16.80 -3.38
N LEU A 133 -21.48 -16.42 -3.97
CA LEU A 133 -21.35 -16.19 -5.40
C LEU A 133 -21.62 -17.46 -6.21
N VAL A 134 -21.09 -18.62 -5.80
CA VAL A 134 -21.35 -19.88 -6.52
C VAL A 134 -22.81 -20.32 -6.37
N ARG A 135 -23.45 -20.06 -5.21
CA ARG A 135 -24.90 -20.31 -5.04
C ARG A 135 -25.75 -19.47 -5.98
N GLU A 136 -25.34 -18.23 -6.26
CA GLU A 136 -26.04 -17.29 -7.15
C GLU A 136 -25.63 -17.41 -8.63
N ASP A 137 -24.59 -18.20 -8.93
CA ASP A 137 -24.04 -18.36 -10.28
C ASP A 137 -25.01 -19.06 -11.26
N TRP A 138 -26.13 -19.63 -10.78
CA TRP A 138 -27.21 -20.19 -11.60
C TRP A 138 -27.76 -19.18 -12.63
N VAL A 139 -27.66 -17.88 -12.35
CA VAL A 139 -28.10 -16.80 -13.24
C VAL A 139 -27.11 -16.60 -14.40
N ARG A 140 -25.81 -16.78 -14.14
CA ARG A 140 -24.72 -16.42 -15.06
C ARG A 140 -24.18 -17.62 -15.85
N THR A 141 -24.12 -18.81 -15.25
CA THR A 141 -23.79 -20.07 -15.91
C THR A 141 -25.00 -21.02 -15.86
N PRO A 142 -25.75 -21.22 -16.98
CA PRO A 142 -26.79 -22.23 -16.98
C PRO A 142 -26.13 -23.60 -16.92
N ALA A 143 -26.39 -24.38 -15.86
CA ALA A 143 -26.37 -25.84 -15.65
C ALA A 143 -25.48 -26.79 -16.51
N ASN A 144 -24.52 -26.27 -17.28
CA ASN A 144 -23.68 -26.98 -18.25
C ASN A 144 -22.21 -27.01 -17.80
N SER A 145 -21.91 -26.53 -16.59
CA SER A 145 -20.65 -26.84 -15.95
C SER A 145 -20.72 -28.29 -15.46
N ASN A 146 -20.11 -29.22 -16.19
CA ASN A 146 -19.87 -30.59 -15.70
C ASN A 146 -19.05 -30.62 -14.40
N THR A 147 -18.48 -29.48 -14.01
CA THR A 147 -17.73 -29.27 -12.77
C THR A 147 -18.68 -29.14 -11.56
N PRO A 148 -18.52 -29.98 -10.53
CA PRO A 148 -19.28 -29.89 -9.30
C PRO A 148 -19.19 -28.51 -8.64
N ALA A 149 -20.26 -28.05 -7.97
CA ALA A 149 -20.30 -26.75 -7.31
C ALA A 149 -19.16 -26.58 -6.28
N LEU A 150 -18.85 -27.63 -5.51
CA LEU A 150 -17.73 -27.62 -4.55
C LEU A 150 -16.39 -27.29 -5.21
N VAL A 151 -16.09 -27.91 -6.36
CA VAL A 151 -14.85 -27.67 -7.11
C VAL A 151 -14.78 -26.23 -7.63
N ARG A 152 -15.90 -25.67 -8.08
CA ARG A 152 -15.96 -24.25 -8.51
C ARG A 152 -15.76 -23.30 -7.34
N THR A 153 -16.36 -23.58 -6.19
CA THR A 153 -16.19 -22.81 -4.96
C THR A 153 -14.73 -22.82 -4.51
N ASP A 154 -14.09 -23.99 -4.48
CA ASP A 154 -12.68 -24.10 -4.08
C ASP A 154 -11.75 -23.36 -5.02
N GLN A 155 -12.02 -23.40 -6.34
CA GLN A 155 -11.26 -22.63 -7.32
C GLN A 155 -11.45 -21.12 -7.10
N LEU A 156 -12.70 -20.66 -6.90
CA LEU A 156 -12.98 -19.26 -6.65
C LEU A 156 -12.32 -18.76 -5.35
N LYS A 157 -12.34 -19.55 -4.27
CA LYS A 157 -11.63 -19.23 -3.02
C LYS A 157 -10.13 -19.03 -3.27
N LYS A 158 -9.51 -19.92 -4.05
CA LYS A 158 -8.08 -19.82 -4.41
C LYS A 158 -7.78 -18.59 -5.27
N ASP A 159 -8.60 -18.32 -6.27
CA ASP A 159 -8.42 -17.17 -7.17
C ASP A 159 -8.59 -15.83 -6.41
N MET A 160 -9.60 -15.74 -5.53
CA MET A 160 -9.80 -14.58 -4.65
C MET A 160 -8.64 -14.40 -3.68
N LEU A 161 -8.15 -15.47 -3.07
CA LEU A 161 -7.00 -15.42 -2.17
C LEU A 161 -5.72 -15.00 -2.89
N ALA A 162 -5.48 -15.50 -4.10
CA ALA A 162 -4.32 -15.12 -4.91
C ALA A 162 -4.34 -13.63 -5.28
N LEU A 163 -5.50 -13.12 -5.70
CA LEU A 163 -5.67 -11.70 -5.99
C LEU A 163 -5.46 -10.85 -4.72
N TYR A 164 -6.13 -11.22 -3.62
CA TYR A 164 -6.01 -10.51 -2.37
C TYR A 164 -4.57 -10.48 -1.82
N THR A 165 -3.83 -11.60 -1.89
CA THR A 165 -2.44 -11.66 -1.41
C THR A 165 -1.48 -10.88 -2.32
N SER A 166 -1.78 -10.78 -3.61
CA SER A 166 -1.09 -9.88 -4.53
C SER A 166 -1.28 -8.42 -4.12
N ASP A 167 -2.53 -8.00 -3.90
CA ASP A 167 -2.86 -6.63 -3.49
C ASP A 167 -2.30 -6.31 -2.11
N TYR A 168 -2.38 -7.25 -1.18
CA TYR A 168 -1.75 -7.15 0.14
C TYR A 168 -0.27 -6.80 0.00
N ALA A 169 0.47 -7.57 -0.80
CA ALA A 169 1.89 -7.31 -0.99
C ALA A 169 2.14 -5.95 -1.65
N ALA A 170 1.33 -5.57 -2.65
CA ALA A 170 1.45 -4.28 -3.32
C ALA A 170 1.28 -3.10 -2.36
N GLN A 171 0.27 -3.14 -1.46
CA GLN A 171 0.05 -2.06 -0.47
C GLN A 171 1.28 -1.83 0.42
N TRP A 172 1.94 -2.90 0.86
CA TRP A 172 3.14 -2.81 1.71
C TRP A 172 4.39 -2.41 0.92
N GLU A 173 4.55 -2.86 -0.32
CA GLU A 173 5.64 -2.42 -1.20
C GLU A 173 5.51 -0.94 -1.57
N ASP A 174 4.30 -0.49 -1.88
CA ASP A 174 4.01 0.91 -2.15
C ASP A 174 4.36 1.77 -0.95
N LEU A 175 3.96 1.37 0.26
CA LEU A 175 4.34 2.07 1.48
C LEU A 175 5.88 2.10 1.67
N LEU A 176 6.57 0.96 1.51
CA LEU A 176 8.03 0.89 1.62
C LEU A 176 8.74 1.78 0.61
N SER A 177 8.26 1.80 -0.64
CA SER A 177 8.80 2.62 -1.71
C SER A 177 8.49 4.11 -1.56
N ASP A 178 7.46 4.47 -0.80
CA ASP A 178 7.05 5.85 -0.59
C ASP A 178 7.76 6.48 0.62
N VAL A 179 8.00 5.74 1.69
CA VAL A 179 8.68 6.26 2.88
C VAL A 179 10.17 6.50 2.62
N THR A 180 10.64 7.70 2.97
CA THR A 180 12.06 8.08 2.85
C THR A 180 12.50 8.96 4.01
N ILE A 181 13.80 9.23 4.09
CA ILE A 181 14.38 10.12 5.09
C ILE A 181 14.02 11.56 4.74
N ALA A 182 13.67 12.36 5.76
CA ALA A 182 13.34 13.76 5.58
C ALA A 182 14.47 14.52 4.85
N PRO A 183 14.15 15.36 3.86
CA PRO A 183 15.15 16.11 3.10
C PRO A 183 15.83 17.17 3.99
N PHE A 184 17.06 17.51 3.64
CA PHE A 184 17.86 18.53 4.33
C PHE A 184 18.73 19.30 3.33
N SER A 185 18.98 20.58 3.59
CA SER A 185 19.80 21.45 2.75
C SER A 185 21.08 21.94 3.41
N THR A 186 21.24 21.72 4.72
CA THR A 186 22.43 22.11 5.50
C THR A 186 22.87 20.98 6.44
N LEU A 187 24.12 21.01 6.90
CA LEU A 187 24.62 20.02 7.87
C LEU A 187 23.88 20.12 9.22
N GLN A 188 23.40 21.31 9.58
CA GLN A 188 22.59 21.50 10.79
C GLN A 188 21.23 20.79 10.68
N GLN A 189 20.56 20.90 9.53
CA GLN A 189 19.32 20.18 9.26
C GLN A 189 19.57 18.67 9.18
N GLU A 190 20.64 18.24 8.50
CA GLU A 190 21.05 16.84 8.43
C GLU A 190 21.25 16.25 9.83
N MET A 191 21.96 16.97 10.70
CA MET A 191 22.16 16.58 12.08
C MET A 191 20.82 16.43 12.83
N ALA A 192 19.87 17.36 12.66
CA ALA A 192 18.56 17.26 13.30
C ALA A 192 17.77 16.03 12.81
N VAL A 193 17.72 15.79 11.49
CA VAL A 193 17.06 14.62 10.88
C VAL A 193 17.70 13.33 11.37
N LEU A 194 19.03 13.23 11.36
CA LEU A 194 19.76 12.08 11.86
C LEU A 194 19.49 11.85 13.36
N GLN A 195 19.32 12.92 14.16
CA GLN A 195 18.97 12.80 15.59
C GLN A 195 17.68 12.03 15.80
N ALA A 196 16.65 12.46 15.08
CA ALA A 196 15.33 11.89 15.20
C ALA A 196 15.31 10.46 14.64
N LEU A 197 16.03 10.21 13.53
CA LEU A 197 16.06 8.92 12.86
C LEU A 197 16.75 7.82 13.69
N ILE A 198 17.82 8.15 14.41
CA ILE A 198 18.60 7.19 15.21
C ILE A 198 18.22 7.19 16.70
N GLY A 199 17.49 8.19 17.17
CA GLY A 199 17.16 8.37 18.58
C GLY A 199 16.40 7.16 19.15
N PRO A 200 16.72 6.64 20.35
CA PRO A 200 16.08 5.44 20.87
C PRO A 200 14.65 5.72 21.37
N PRO A 201 13.64 4.91 20.98
CA PRO A 201 13.69 3.87 19.95
C PRO A 201 13.71 4.46 18.52
N SER A 202 14.60 3.95 17.66
CA SER A 202 14.80 4.50 16.30
C SER A 202 13.54 4.37 15.44
N PRO A 203 12.99 5.47 14.89
CA PRO A 203 11.85 5.42 13.98
C PRO A 203 12.07 4.52 12.77
N LEU A 204 13.30 4.50 12.24
CA LEU A 204 13.66 3.63 11.12
C LEU A 204 13.52 2.15 11.49
N LYS A 205 14.05 1.75 12.65
CA LYS A 205 13.94 0.36 13.14
C LYS A 205 12.50 0.00 13.45
N MET A 206 11.79 0.86 14.18
CA MET A 206 10.40 0.65 14.55
C MET A 206 9.52 0.45 13.31
N TYR A 207 9.65 1.34 12.33
CA TYR A 207 8.94 1.25 11.06
C TYR A 207 9.20 -0.07 10.34
N LEU A 208 10.47 -0.41 10.08
CA LEU A 208 10.82 -1.60 9.30
C LEU A 208 10.43 -2.88 10.04
N SER A 209 10.58 -2.91 11.37
CA SER A 209 10.12 -4.03 12.20
C SER A 209 8.59 -4.17 12.18
N ALA A 210 7.85 -3.06 12.21
CA ALA A 210 6.39 -3.09 12.12
C ALA A 210 5.92 -3.61 10.76
N VAL A 211 6.53 -3.17 9.65
CA VAL A 211 6.22 -3.71 8.31
C VAL A 211 6.59 -5.19 8.21
N ALA A 212 7.73 -5.60 8.78
CA ALA A 212 8.12 -7.01 8.83
C ALA A 212 7.09 -7.86 9.60
N GLN A 213 6.55 -7.37 10.71
CA GLN A 213 5.50 -8.05 11.46
C GLN A 213 4.21 -8.19 10.64
N GLN A 214 3.80 -7.14 9.93
CA GLN A 214 2.59 -7.18 9.10
C GLN A 214 2.76 -8.11 7.88
N THR A 215 3.97 -8.21 7.34
CA THR A 215 4.26 -9.08 6.19
C THR A 215 4.67 -10.50 6.57
N THR A 216 4.75 -10.83 7.86
CA THR A 216 4.94 -12.20 8.36
C THR A 216 3.56 -12.84 8.58
N LEU A 217 2.96 -13.35 7.50
CA LEU A 217 1.65 -13.98 7.53
C LEU A 217 1.76 -15.46 7.88
N ALA A 218 2.17 -15.73 9.12
CA ALA A 218 2.19 -17.08 9.67
C ALA A 218 0.86 -17.38 10.40
N PRO A 219 0.33 -18.61 10.31
CA PRO A 219 -0.77 -19.04 11.15
C PRO A 219 -0.48 -18.74 12.63
N PRO A 220 -1.43 -18.19 13.40
CA PRO A 220 -1.17 -17.87 14.80
C PRO A 220 -0.75 -19.14 15.56
N ALA A 221 0.38 -19.06 16.26
CA ALA A 221 0.86 -20.10 17.17
C ALA A 221 -0.05 -20.12 18.41
N LYS A 222 -1.22 -20.75 18.26
CA LYS A 222 -2.36 -20.76 19.18
C LYS A 222 -3.03 -19.38 19.38
N PRO A 223 -4.32 -19.24 19.01
CA PRO A 223 -5.08 -18.04 19.29
C PRO A 223 -5.32 -17.89 20.80
N THR A 224 -5.00 -16.71 21.33
CA THR A 224 -5.17 -16.33 22.75
C THR A 224 -6.63 -16.01 23.12
N THR A 225 -7.55 -15.95 22.15
CA THR A 225 -8.99 -15.75 22.36
C THR A 225 -9.80 -16.87 21.70
N VAL A 226 -10.51 -17.62 22.55
CA VAL A 226 -11.03 -18.97 22.26
C VAL A 226 -12.26 -18.99 21.32
N GLN A 227 -12.87 -17.86 20.97
CA GLN A 227 -14.13 -17.84 20.22
C GLN A 227 -14.02 -17.67 18.69
N ASN A 228 -12.99 -16.99 18.16
CA ASN A 228 -12.79 -16.83 16.69
C ASN A 228 -11.61 -17.66 16.13
N ALA A 229 -10.86 -18.26 17.05
CA ALA A 229 -9.76 -19.19 16.87
C ALA A 229 -10.07 -20.43 15.99
N SER A 230 -11.21 -21.06 16.26
CA SER A 230 -11.54 -22.39 15.77
C SER A 230 -12.01 -22.37 14.32
N ALA A 231 -12.78 -21.35 13.94
CA ALA A 231 -13.22 -21.12 12.56
C ALA A 231 -12.03 -20.79 11.65
N ALA A 232 -11.16 -19.86 12.06
CA ALA A 232 -9.94 -19.53 11.31
C ALA A 232 -9.01 -20.74 11.14
N LYS A 233 -8.91 -21.61 12.16
CA LYS A 233 -8.10 -22.83 12.09
C LYS A 233 -8.72 -23.89 11.17
N ALA A 234 -10.02 -24.12 11.23
CA ALA A 234 -10.71 -25.07 10.35
C ALA A 234 -10.72 -24.60 8.88
N GLU A 235 -10.90 -23.29 8.65
CA GLU A 235 -10.78 -22.65 7.35
C GLU A 235 -9.35 -22.80 6.80
N LEU A 236 -8.36 -22.54 7.65
CA LEU A 236 -6.95 -22.73 7.32
C LEU A 236 -6.65 -24.19 6.98
N GLU A 237 -7.12 -25.17 7.76
CA GLU A 237 -6.95 -26.60 7.47
C GLU A 237 -7.65 -27.01 6.17
N SER A 238 -8.84 -26.46 5.89
CA SER A 238 -9.59 -26.67 4.64
C SER A 238 -8.91 -26.06 3.41
N LEU A 239 -8.34 -24.86 3.53
CA LEU A 239 -7.62 -24.18 2.46
C LEU A 239 -6.22 -24.76 2.23
N LEU A 240 -5.58 -25.23 3.30
CA LEU A 240 -4.26 -25.81 3.25
C LEU A 240 -4.26 -27.13 2.48
N GLY A 241 -5.11 -28.11 2.80
CA GLY A 241 -5.14 -29.40 2.07
C GLY A 241 -3.75 -30.05 1.86
N GLY A 242 -2.75 -29.73 2.70
CA GLY A 242 -1.33 -30.13 2.55
C GLY A 242 -0.39 -29.19 1.78
N GLY A 243 -0.89 -28.06 1.25
CA GLY A 243 -0.14 -27.02 0.53
C GLY A 243 0.45 -25.91 1.42
N PRO A 244 1.16 -24.92 0.83
CA PRO A 244 1.72 -23.78 1.56
C PRO A 244 0.63 -22.95 2.23
N SER A 245 0.99 -22.25 3.32
CA SER A 245 0.04 -21.38 4.01
C SER A 245 -0.54 -20.30 3.10
N PRO A 246 -1.82 -19.91 3.25
CA PRO A 246 -2.44 -18.83 2.48
C PRO A 246 -1.63 -17.52 2.46
N GLY A 247 -0.88 -17.24 3.53
CA GLY A 247 -0.02 -16.06 3.67
C GLY A 247 1.43 -16.25 3.23
N GLN A 248 1.83 -17.47 2.84
CA GLN A 248 3.21 -17.78 2.47
C GLN A 248 3.74 -16.94 1.30
N PRO A 249 2.96 -16.71 0.21
CA PRO A 249 3.45 -15.90 -0.91
C PRO A 249 3.86 -14.47 -0.51
N VAL A 250 3.09 -13.85 0.39
CA VAL A 250 3.44 -12.54 0.97
C VAL A 250 4.70 -12.67 1.81
N THR A 251 4.74 -13.63 2.72
CA THR A 251 5.87 -13.82 3.63
C THR A 251 7.19 -14.04 2.86
N ASP A 252 7.17 -14.86 1.82
CA ASP A 252 8.33 -15.12 0.97
C ASP A 252 8.80 -13.88 0.21
N ARG A 253 7.85 -13.07 -0.29
CA ARG A 253 8.14 -11.81 -1.01
C ARG A 253 8.89 -10.81 -0.12
N PHE A 254 8.59 -10.78 1.17
CA PHE A 254 9.24 -9.91 2.15
C PHE A 254 10.40 -10.57 2.91
N ALA A 255 10.83 -11.77 2.53
CA ALA A 255 11.89 -12.49 3.24
C ALA A 255 13.22 -11.70 3.36
N GLY A 256 13.52 -10.85 2.37
CA GLY A 256 14.67 -9.93 2.43
C GLY A 256 14.54 -8.90 3.56
N LEU A 257 13.36 -8.27 3.69
CA LEU A 257 13.06 -7.34 4.78
C LEU A 257 13.10 -8.05 6.14
N HIS A 258 12.51 -9.24 6.24
CA HIS A 258 12.48 -10.02 7.49
C HIS A 258 13.91 -10.32 7.97
N LYS A 259 14.78 -10.79 7.07
CA LYS A 259 16.20 -11.01 7.35
C LYS A 259 16.89 -9.72 7.79
N PHE A 260 16.62 -8.61 7.10
CA PHE A 260 17.25 -7.31 7.35
C PHE A 260 16.95 -6.72 8.74
N VAL A 261 15.76 -6.99 9.30
CA VAL A 261 15.36 -6.50 10.63
C VAL A 261 15.56 -7.52 11.75
N SER A 262 15.89 -8.77 11.41
CA SER A 262 16.08 -9.86 12.37
C SER A 262 17.52 -10.00 12.82
N GLY A 263 17.72 -10.59 14.02
CA GLY A 263 19.04 -10.84 14.59
C GLY A 263 19.48 -9.77 15.60
N THR A 264 20.56 -10.09 16.32
CA THR A 264 21.17 -9.19 17.32
C THR A 264 22.70 -9.29 17.22
N PRO A 265 23.39 -8.30 16.63
CA PRO A 265 22.85 -7.14 15.90
C PRO A 265 22.23 -7.57 14.55
N SER A 266 21.23 -6.81 14.10
CA SER A 266 20.61 -6.97 12.78
C SER A 266 21.26 -6.07 11.72
N PRO A 267 21.12 -6.35 10.41
CA PRO A 267 21.61 -5.44 9.36
C PRO A 267 21.07 -4.00 9.46
N VAL A 268 19.85 -3.80 9.94
CA VAL A 268 19.33 -2.46 10.24
C VAL A 268 20.08 -1.77 11.39
N ASP A 269 20.54 -2.54 12.39
CA ASP A 269 21.37 -1.98 13.48
C ASP A 269 22.72 -1.49 12.97
N ASP A 270 23.32 -2.18 11.99
CA ASP A 270 24.56 -1.74 11.34
C ASP A 270 24.36 -0.44 10.55
N VAL A 271 23.20 -0.26 9.89
CA VAL A 271 22.83 1.01 9.26
C VAL A 271 22.71 2.12 10.29
N ILE A 272 21.98 1.87 11.39
CA ILE A 272 21.80 2.86 12.47
C ILE A 272 23.15 3.24 13.09
N LYS A 273 24.06 2.27 13.26
CA LYS A 273 25.42 2.53 13.72
C LYS A 273 26.20 3.41 12.75
N ALA A 274 26.15 3.15 11.45
CA ALA A 274 26.81 3.97 10.42
C ALA A 274 26.22 5.40 10.37
N LEU A 275 24.89 5.54 10.49
CA LEU A 275 24.22 6.85 10.59
C LEU A 275 24.62 7.60 11.87
N THR A 276 24.81 6.88 12.98
CA THR A 276 25.32 7.46 14.24
C THR A 276 26.73 8.00 14.06
N GLN A 277 27.61 7.25 13.37
CA GLN A 277 28.96 7.72 13.05
C GLN A 277 28.94 8.94 12.14
N LEU A 278 28.07 8.96 11.12
CA LEU A 278 27.90 10.12 10.25
C LEU A 278 27.46 11.36 11.05
N ARG A 279 26.44 11.22 11.90
CA ARG A 279 25.98 12.30 12.78
C ARG A 279 27.12 12.87 13.64
N MET A 280 27.94 12.00 14.24
CA MET A 280 29.09 12.43 15.04
C MET A 280 30.13 13.16 14.19
N ALA A 281 30.42 12.66 12.99
CA ALA A 281 31.40 13.25 12.09
C ALA A 281 30.97 14.66 11.64
N ILE A 282 29.71 14.85 11.25
CA ILE A 282 29.23 16.17 10.81
C ILE A 282 29.03 17.17 11.96
N GLY A 283 29.02 16.70 13.22
CA GLY A 283 28.69 17.50 14.42
C GLY A 283 29.43 18.83 14.54
N PRO A 284 30.78 18.88 14.45
CA PRO A 284 31.53 20.14 14.49
C PRO A 284 31.07 21.12 13.41
N ALA A 285 31.11 20.71 12.13
CA ALA A 285 30.71 21.54 11.00
C ALA A 285 29.23 21.97 11.06
N ALA A 286 28.34 21.10 11.55
CA ALA A 286 26.93 21.42 11.76
C ALA A 286 26.73 22.45 12.89
N SER A 287 27.56 22.41 13.95
CA SER A 287 27.46 23.30 15.11
C SER A 287 27.95 24.72 14.83
N ALA A 288 28.92 24.89 13.93
CA ALA A 288 29.36 26.23 13.50
C ALA A 288 28.37 26.91 12.56
N GLY A 289 27.35 26.18 12.09
CA GLY A 289 26.38 26.64 11.11
C GLY A 289 27.02 26.84 9.72
N ASP A 290 26.29 27.51 8.83
CA ASP A 290 26.77 27.84 7.48
C ASP A 290 27.94 28.86 7.49
N ALA A 291 28.40 29.30 8.68
CA ALA A 291 29.38 30.36 8.84
C ALA A 291 30.85 29.91 8.85
N SER A 292 31.15 28.60 8.81
CA SER A 292 32.53 28.10 8.82
C SER A 292 32.85 27.07 7.74
N PRO A 293 33.08 27.52 6.49
CA PRO A 293 33.54 26.65 5.39
C PRO A 293 34.80 25.84 5.74
N SER A 294 35.70 26.38 6.55
CA SER A 294 36.92 25.72 7.00
C SER A 294 36.68 24.44 7.80
N GLN A 295 35.60 24.35 8.58
CA GLN A 295 35.23 23.13 9.30
C GLN A 295 34.70 22.04 8.37
N VAL A 296 34.04 22.43 7.27
CA VAL A 296 33.61 21.50 6.21
C VAL A 296 34.83 20.93 5.46
N THR A 297 35.83 21.77 5.21
CA THR A 297 37.13 21.31 4.66
C THR A 297 37.84 20.36 5.63
N GLU A 298 37.88 20.66 6.93
CA GLU A 298 38.47 19.78 7.94
C GLU A 298 37.76 18.42 7.97
N LEU A 299 36.43 18.41 8.01
CA LEU A 299 35.60 17.20 7.96
C LEU A 299 35.94 16.29 6.77
N THR A 300 36.17 16.88 5.60
CA THR A 300 36.39 16.14 4.34
C THR A 300 37.86 15.85 4.05
N SER A 301 38.80 16.43 4.81
CA SER A 301 40.25 16.29 4.59
C SER A 301 40.80 14.91 4.96
N GLY A 302 40.17 14.21 5.90
CA GLY A 302 40.60 12.90 6.39
C GLY A 302 39.85 11.72 5.76
N PRO A 303 40.40 10.48 5.87
CA PRO A 303 39.76 9.29 5.31
C PRO A 303 38.47 8.87 6.03
N ALA A 304 38.29 9.29 7.29
CA ALA A 304 37.19 8.83 8.15
C ALA A 304 35.81 9.15 7.58
N PHE A 305 35.60 10.37 7.07
CA PHE A 305 34.31 10.78 6.48
C PHE A 305 33.99 9.96 5.23
N ALA A 306 34.96 9.78 4.34
CA ALA A 306 34.81 8.95 3.14
C ALA A 306 34.53 7.48 3.49
N GLN A 307 35.15 6.95 4.54
CA GLN A 307 34.90 5.60 5.04
C GLN A 307 33.47 5.43 5.57
N ILE A 308 32.95 6.38 6.35
CA ILE A 308 31.57 6.35 6.86
C ILE A 308 30.57 6.36 5.69
N LEU A 309 30.74 7.26 4.73
CA LEU A 309 29.89 7.28 3.53
C LEU A 309 30.07 6.01 2.68
N GLY A 310 31.25 5.41 2.66
CA GLY A 310 31.51 4.11 2.03
C GLY A 310 30.75 2.98 2.73
N GLN A 311 30.75 2.95 4.06
CA GLN A 311 30.02 1.96 4.84
C GLN A 311 28.50 2.06 4.63
N LEU A 312 27.96 3.29 4.55
CA LEU A 312 26.55 3.51 4.20
C LEU A 312 26.22 3.02 2.78
N ARG A 313 27.12 3.16 1.80
CA ARG A 313 26.94 2.57 0.47
C ARG A 313 27.00 1.04 0.50
N MET A 314 27.87 0.46 1.32
CA MET A 314 27.98 -0.98 1.45
C MET A 314 26.75 -1.60 2.11
N SER A 315 26.12 -0.91 3.07
CA SER A 315 24.91 -1.41 3.72
C SER A 315 23.70 -1.47 2.78
N THR A 316 23.73 -0.75 1.64
CA THR A 316 22.66 -0.84 0.63
C THR A 316 22.65 -2.15 -0.14
N LEU A 317 23.73 -2.94 -0.07
CA LEU A 317 23.80 -4.25 -0.74
C LEU A 317 22.85 -5.28 -0.12
N THR A 318 22.54 -5.13 1.16
CA THR A 318 21.66 -6.04 1.92
C THR A 318 20.33 -5.39 2.32
N ALA A 319 20.19 -4.07 2.11
CA ALA A 319 18.98 -3.33 2.41
C ALA A 319 17.86 -3.59 1.39
N PRO A 320 16.58 -3.48 1.80
CA PRO A 320 15.46 -3.44 0.87
C PRO A 320 15.63 -2.30 -0.17
N PRO A 321 15.18 -2.46 -1.43
CA PRO A 321 15.44 -1.50 -2.51
C PRO A 321 15.07 -0.05 -2.17
N ALA A 322 13.91 0.17 -1.55
CA ALA A 322 13.45 1.51 -1.18
C ALA A 322 14.32 2.18 -0.10
N LEU A 323 14.85 1.39 0.84
CA LEU A 323 15.77 1.86 1.86
C LEU A 323 17.15 2.13 1.25
N ALA A 324 17.64 1.24 0.39
CA ALA A 324 18.88 1.41 -0.35
C ALA A 324 18.89 2.75 -1.12
N GLU A 325 17.79 3.09 -1.80
CA GLU A 325 17.64 4.37 -2.47
C GLU A 325 17.69 5.56 -1.48
N SER A 326 16.99 5.46 -0.35
CA SER A 326 16.97 6.51 0.67
C SER A 326 18.35 6.75 1.29
N ILE A 327 19.11 5.68 1.56
CA ILE A 327 20.50 5.77 2.05
C ILE A 327 21.41 6.41 0.99
N MET A 328 21.29 6.00 -0.28
CA MET A 328 22.06 6.59 -1.37
C MET A 328 21.72 8.07 -1.58
N ALA A 329 20.45 8.45 -1.44
CA ALA A 329 20.01 9.84 -1.52
C ALA A 329 20.62 10.67 -0.40
N LEU A 330 20.59 10.18 0.85
CA LEU A 330 21.25 10.81 1.99
C LEU A 330 22.74 11.01 1.71
N VAL A 331 23.47 9.95 1.31
CA VAL A 331 24.90 10.02 1.02
C VAL A 331 25.23 11.04 -0.09
N ARG A 332 24.42 11.10 -1.15
CA ARG A 332 24.56 12.10 -2.22
C ARG A 332 24.31 13.52 -1.71
N GLN A 333 23.28 13.71 -0.89
CA GLN A 333 22.92 15.01 -0.35
C GLN A 333 24.01 15.53 0.60
N THR A 334 24.47 14.72 1.54
CA THR A 334 25.62 15.04 2.42
C THR A 334 26.85 15.43 1.60
N SER A 335 27.19 14.65 0.57
CA SER A 335 28.34 14.94 -0.31
C SER A 335 28.18 16.24 -1.09
N THR A 336 26.94 16.58 -1.47
CA THR A 336 26.66 17.83 -2.20
C THR A 336 26.87 19.03 -1.29
N ILE A 337 26.38 18.97 -0.04
CA ILE A 337 26.53 20.02 0.96
C ILE A 337 28.02 20.20 1.31
N THR A 338 28.76 19.13 1.57
CA THR A 338 30.17 19.24 1.95
C THR A 338 31.04 19.75 0.79
N ASN A 339 30.81 19.28 -0.44
CA ASN A 339 31.52 19.80 -1.62
C ASN A 339 31.26 21.29 -1.88
N ALA A 340 30.04 21.77 -1.59
CA ALA A 340 29.74 23.19 -1.67
C ALA A 340 30.54 23.99 -0.64
N GLY A 341 30.58 23.53 0.62
CA GLY A 341 31.37 24.17 1.68
C GLY A 341 32.87 24.21 1.39
N VAL A 342 33.45 23.12 0.86
CA VAL A 342 34.86 23.10 0.45
C VAL A 342 35.16 24.15 -0.62
N ARG A 343 34.28 24.28 -1.63
CA ARG A 343 34.45 25.31 -2.68
C ARG A 343 34.37 26.73 -2.11
N GLU A 344 33.49 26.93 -1.14
CA GLU A 344 33.35 28.22 -0.45
C GLU A 344 34.61 28.56 0.34
N ASP A 345 35.18 27.60 1.06
CA ASP A 345 36.42 27.76 1.83
C ASP A 345 37.61 28.09 0.91
N MET A 346 37.76 27.34 -0.20
CA MET A 346 38.79 27.61 -1.20
C MET A 346 38.65 29.01 -1.81
N ASN A 347 37.42 29.45 -2.11
CA ASN A 347 37.16 30.80 -2.63
C ASN A 347 37.47 31.87 -1.59
N ALA A 348 37.13 31.65 -0.32
CA ALA A 348 37.46 32.56 0.78
C ALA A 348 38.99 32.67 0.96
N ALA A 349 39.70 31.55 0.95
CA ALA A 349 41.17 31.52 1.01
C ALA A 349 41.82 32.25 -0.17
N TRP A 350 41.34 32.03 -1.40
CA TRP A 350 41.83 32.73 -2.59
C TRP A 350 41.59 34.25 -2.50
N LYS A 351 40.39 34.67 -2.09
CA LYS A 351 40.05 36.10 -1.90
C LYS A 351 40.90 36.76 -0.82
N ALA A 352 41.28 36.03 0.22
CA ALA A 352 42.08 36.56 1.30
C ALA A 352 43.58 36.59 0.99
N GLN A 353 44.10 35.58 0.29
CA GLN A 353 45.55 35.37 0.16
C GLN A 353 46.11 35.75 -1.22
N VAL A 354 45.36 35.52 -2.29
CA VAL A 354 45.85 35.67 -3.67
C VAL A 354 45.30 36.94 -4.31
N LEU A 355 43.98 37.16 -4.18
CA LEU A 355 43.30 38.29 -4.80
C LEU A 355 43.91 39.66 -4.45
N PRO A 356 44.29 39.97 -3.18
CA PRO A 356 44.84 41.28 -2.85
C PRO A 356 46.17 41.55 -3.56
N PHE A 357 47.03 40.52 -3.67
CA PHE A 357 48.27 40.63 -4.43
C PHE A 357 48.00 40.89 -5.91
N CYS A 358 47.08 40.13 -6.52
CA CYS A 358 46.70 40.32 -7.92
C CYS A 358 46.15 41.74 -8.17
N GLN A 359 45.29 42.26 -7.29
CA GLN A 359 44.76 43.61 -7.39
C GLN A 359 45.86 44.67 -7.32
N VAL A 360 46.81 44.56 -6.39
CA VAL A 360 47.94 45.50 -6.29
C VAL A 360 48.87 45.43 -7.51
N ALA A 361 49.11 44.23 -8.04
CA ALA A 361 50.02 44.04 -9.17
C ALA A 361 49.44 44.52 -10.50
N ILE A 362 48.11 44.53 -10.65
CA ILE A 362 47.43 44.70 -11.94
C ILE A 362 46.64 46.02 -12.03
N ASN A 363 46.01 46.48 -10.94
CA ASN A 363 45.17 47.68 -10.99
C ASN A 363 45.98 48.92 -11.42
N GLY A 364 45.43 49.70 -12.35
CA GLY A 364 46.06 50.92 -12.86
C GLY A 364 47.30 50.70 -13.75
N ARG A 365 47.54 49.49 -14.27
CA ARG A 365 48.71 49.18 -15.11
C ARG A 365 48.34 48.58 -16.47
N TYR A 366 48.97 49.08 -17.53
CA TYR A 366 48.94 48.50 -18.88
C TYR A 366 49.55 47.09 -18.88
N PRO A 367 48.98 46.09 -19.60
CA PRO A 367 47.86 46.16 -20.56
C PRO A 367 46.47 45.91 -19.97
N PHE A 368 46.35 45.84 -18.63
CA PHE A 368 45.10 45.45 -17.96
C PHE A 368 44.12 46.60 -17.81
N GLU A 369 44.64 47.82 -17.64
CA GLU A 369 43.88 49.07 -17.74
C GLU A 369 44.61 50.03 -18.71
N ASN A 370 43.86 50.88 -19.41
CA ASN A 370 44.42 51.95 -20.25
C ASN A 370 44.99 53.07 -19.36
N SER A 371 46.11 52.79 -18.70
CA SER A 371 46.92 53.78 -17.99
C SER A 371 47.95 54.34 -18.98
N GLN A 372 47.87 55.63 -19.31
CA GLN A 372 48.92 56.36 -20.03
C GLN A 372 50.09 56.71 -19.13
#